data_AF-A0A7X8QIN3-F1
#
_entry.id   AF-A0A7X8QIN3-F1
#
_cell.length_a   1.000
_cell.length_b   1.000
_cell.length_c   1.000
_cell.angle_alpha   90.00
_cell.angle_beta   90.00
_cell.angle_gamma   90.00
#
_symmetry.space_group_name_H-M   'P 1'
#
loop_
_entity.id
_entity.type
_entity.pdbx_description
1 polymer ?
#
loop_
_entity_poly.entity_id
_entity_poly.type
_entity_poly.pdbx_seq_one_letter_code
_entity_poly.pdbx_strand_id
1 'polypeptide(L)'
;MNRKHYILTILVLVLVFAISGCSNNQTPGAQAEAAEPEINLDQINAFLNESGGLGPDGIGNIVAVIPHAHIDGPKNESPFYAFVTFRYRARDYIKYQVSYLSCTCREASVNMWQTMYVELTLPESKNPDDVKIKYISFDKDSTGHYNGGHWGDSDPMPLGQTYELYKTEYISFFPKKDSKYIHSLNTIDDIKVEEYQAGEGRGNYTIDALSGASVSANNIIRILHSIMDYHAQDEFFKN
;
A
#
# COMPACT_ATOMS: atom_id res chain seq x y z
N MET A 1 20.47 -43.96 45.03
CA MET A 1 20.47 -44.49 43.64
C MET A 1 20.67 -43.29 42.74
N ASN A 2 21.90 -43.11 42.25
CA ASN A 2 22.56 -41.81 42.27
C ASN A 2 22.86 -41.27 40.86
N ARG A 3 22.37 -40.04 40.61
CA ARG A 3 22.80 -38.91 39.74
C ARG A 3 23.82 -39.08 38.58
N LYS A 4 24.66 -40.10 38.55
CA LYS A 4 25.67 -40.36 37.51
C LYS A 4 25.08 -40.92 36.21
N HIS A 5 23.89 -41.51 36.26
CA HIS A 5 23.24 -42.05 35.05
C HIS A 5 22.51 -40.97 34.23
N TYR A 6 22.12 -39.84 34.82
CA TYR A 6 21.44 -38.77 34.07
C TYR A 6 22.41 -37.88 33.28
N ILE A 7 23.65 -37.73 33.73
CA ILE A 7 24.67 -36.91 33.04
C ILE A 7 25.17 -37.63 31.77
N LEU A 8 25.23 -38.96 31.78
CA LEU A 8 25.66 -39.73 30.61
C LEU A 8 24.61 -39.72 29.49
N THR A 9 23.32 -39.76 29.83
CA THR A 9 22.23 -39.78 28.83
C THR A 9 22.03 -38.42 28.16
N ILE A 10 22.27 -37.31 28.86
CA ILE A 10 22.17 -35.96 28.28
C ILE A 10 23.35 -35.67 27.35
N LEU A 11 24.55 -36.18 27.64
CA LEU A 11 25.74 -35.96 26.82
C LEU A 11 25.71 -36.76 25.50
N VAL A 12 25.03 -37.91 25.47
CA VAL A 12 24.78 -38.69 24.25
C VAL A 12 23.68 -38.05 23.38
N LEU A 13 22.69 -37.38 23.98
CA LEU A 13 21.61 -36.73 23.22
C LEU A 13 22.06 -35.42 22.55
N VAL A 14 23.02 -34.70 23.13
CA VAL A 14 23.59 -33.48 22.53
C VAL A 14 24.60 -33.80 21.42
N LEU A 15 25.26 -34.96 21.46
CA LEU A 15 26.20 -35.35 20.40
C LEU A 15 25.52 -35.85 19.11
N VAL A 16 24.27 -36.31 19.20
CA VAL A 16 23.48 -36.72 18.01
C VAL A 16 22.90 -35.49 17.28
N PHE A 17 22.77 -34.34 17.94
CA PHE A 17 22.29 -33.10 17.31
C PHE A 17 23.38 -32.20 16.71
N ALA A 18 24.67 -32.54 16.85
CA ALA A 18 25.78 -31.68 16.43
C ALA A 18 26.60 -32.17 15.22
N ILE A 19 26.24 -33.28 14.56
CA ILE A 19 27.00 -33.82 13.40
C ILE A 19 26.08 -34.21 12.22
N SER A 20 25.08 -33.38 11.92
CA SER A 20 24.36 -33.49 10.63
C SER A 20 24.20 -32.14 9.93
N GLY A 21 25.12 -31.22 10.20
CA GLY A 21 25.47 -30.17 9.25
C GLY A 21 26.47 -30.72 8.24
N CYS A 22 26.09 -30.65 6.96
CA CYS A 22 26.93 -30.84 5.76
C CYS A 22 27.30 -32.28 5.37
N SER A 23 26.41 -32.94 4.63
CA SER A 23 26.85 -33.66 3.42
C SER A 23 25.68 -33.80 2.45
N ASN A 24 25.75 -33.01 1.37
CA ASN A 24 24.89 -33.11 0.21
C ASN A 24 25.17 -34.45 -0.49
N ASN A 25 24.20 -35.37 -0.45
CA ASN A 25 23.99 -36.41 -1.46
C ASN A 25 22.63 -37.09 -1.20
N GLN A 26 21.55 -36.42 -1.61
CA GLN A 26 20.24 -37.05 -1.72
C GLN A 26 19.96 -37.40 -3.18
N THR A 27 19.92 -38.71 -3.44
CA THR A 27 19.20 -39.34 -4.54
C THR A 27 17.69 -39.08 -4.35
N PRO A 28 16.89 -38.83 -5.40
CA PRO A 28 15.53 -38.32 -5.26
C PRO A 28 14.57 -39.45 -4.86
N GLY A 29 14.19 -39.49 -3.59
CA GLY A 29 12.97 -40.14 -3.15
C GLY A 29 11.87 -39.09 -3.15
N ALA A 30 10.98 -39.14 -4.14
CA ALA A 30 9.81 -38.27 -4.23
C ALA A 30 8.83 -38.58 -3.07
N GLN A 31 9.03 -37.93 -1.92
CA GLN A 31 7.91 -37.58 -1.06
C GLN A 31 7.25 -36.38 -1.73
N ALA A 32 6.03 -36.58 -2.24
CA ALA A 32 5.16 -35.48 -2.55
C ALA A 32 4.87 -34.76 -1.22
N GLU A 33 5.58 -33.66 -0.97
CA GLU A 33 5.14 -32.66 -0.01
C GLU A 33 3.72 -32.29 -0.42
N ALA A 34 2.75 -32.61 0.44
CA ALA A 34 1.40 -32.11 0.27
C ALA A 34 1.52 -30.58 0.23
N ALA A 35 1.23 -29.98 -0.93
CA ALA A 35 1.20 -28.54 -1.05
C ALA A 35 0.21 -28.00 -0.03
N GLU A 36 0.71 -27.24 0.96
CA GLU A 36 -0.13 -26.45 1.84
C GLU A 36 -1.10 -25.63 0.97
N PRO A 37 -2.40 -25.59 1.29
CA PRO A 37 -3.37 -24.86 0.49
C PRO A 37 -2.94 -23.39 0.39
N GLU A 38 -2.74 -22.92 -0.85
CA GLU A 38 -2.35 -21.54 -1.12
C GLU A 38 -3.48 -20.60 -0.66
N ILE A 39 -3.21 -19.81 0.37
CA ILE A 39 -4.15 -18.81 0.88
C ILE A 39 -4.21 -17.66 -0.14
N ASN A 40 -5.41 -17.35 -0.63
CA ASN A 40 -5.64 -16.22 -1.53
C ASN A 40 -6.08 -14.94 -0.79
N LEU A 41 -6.08 -13.79 -1.48
CA LEU A 41 -6.41 -12.49 -0.88
C LEU A 41 -7.84 -12.40 -0.35
N ASP A 42 -8.80 -13.04 -1.03
CA ASP A 42 -10.20 -13.05 -0.57
C ASP A 42 -10.31 -13.79 0.77
N GLN A 43 -9.58 -14.90 0.92
CA GLN A 43 -9.51 -15.63 2.19
C GLN A 43 -8.83 -14.81 3.30
N ILE A 44 -7.77 -14.06 2.99
CA ILE A 44 -7.11 -13.18 3.96
C ILE A 44 -8.08 -12.07 4.41
N ASN A 45 -8.73 -11.39 3.46
CA ASN A 45 -9.65 -10.31 3.76
C ASN A 45 -10.90 -10.81 4.51
N ALA A 46 -11.44 -11.97 4.14
CA ALA A 46 -12.53 -12.61 4.87
C ALA A 46 -12.11 -12.95 6.30
N PHE A 47 -10.93 -13.56 6.48
CA PHE A 47 -10.41 -13.87 7.81
C PHE A 47 -10.30 -12.63 8.70
N LEU A 48 -9.71 -11.54 8.20
CA LEU A 48 -9.54 -10.31 8.96
C LEU A 48 -10.89 -9.71 9.41
N ASN A 49 -11.88 -9.69 8.52
CA ASN A 49 -13.15 -9.01 8.78
C ASN A 49 -14.18 -9.90 9.50
N GLU A 50 -14.23 -11.20 9.21
CA GLU A 50 -15.23 -12.12 9.78
C GLU A 50 -14.72 -12.79 11.06
N SER A 51 -13.46 -13.23 11.07
CA SER A 51 -12.88 -13.95 12.21
C SER A 51 -12.12 -13.02 13.16
N GLY A 52 -11.50 -11.96 12.63
CA GLY A 52 -10.72 -10.98 13.41
C GLY A 52 -11.55 -9.88 14.08
N GLY A 53 -12.87 -9.82 13.84
CA GLY A 53 -13.75 -8.81 14.41
C GLY A 53 -13.47 -7.38 13.89
N LEU A 54 -12.85 -7.27 12.71
CA LEU A 54 -12.62 -6.00 12.01
C LEU A 54 -13.69 -5.70 10.95
N GLY A 55 -14.71 -6.54 10.81
CA GLY A 55 -15.78 -6.36 9.83
C GLY A 55 -16.91 -5.43 10.29
N PRO A 56 -17.99 -5.31 9.48
CA PRO A 56 -19.13 -4.42 9.75
C PRO A 56 -19.81 -4.62 11.11
N ASP A 57 -19.81 -5.86 11.60
CA ASP A 57 -20.43 -6.24 12.88
C ASP A 57 -19.40 -6.37 14.02
N GLY A 58 -18.15 -5.99 13.75
CA GLY A 58 -17.03 -6.05 14.69
C GLY A 58 -16.81 -4.76 15.48
N ILE A 59 -15.77 -4.76 16.32
CA ILE A 59 -15.34 -3.55 17.05
C ILE A 59 -14.43 -2.64 16.20
N GLY A 60 -13.86 -3.18 15.11
CA GLY A 60 -12.98 -2.48 14.19
C GLY A 60 -13.70 -1.94 12.95
N ASN A 61 -13.00 -1.08 12.20
CA ASN A 61 -13.43 -0.72 10.85
C ASN A 61 -13.00 -1.80 9.87
N ILE A 62 -13.74 -1.94 8.76
CA ILE A 62 -13.38 -2.83 7.66
C ILE A 62 -11.96 -2.55 7.21
N VAL A 63 -11.14 -3.60 7.19
CA VAL A 63 -9.77 -3.58 6.70
C VAL A 63 -9.65 -4.41 5.43
N ALA A 64 -8.64 -4.12 4.62
CA ALA A 64 -8.34 -4.94 3.45
C ALA A 64 -6.84 -4.93 3.12
N VAL A 65 -6.36 -6.03 2.58
CA VAL A 65 -5.11 -6.11 1.82
C VAL A 65 -5.48 -5.97 0.35
N ILE A 66 -4.89 -4.97 -0.33
CA ILE A 66 -5.14 -4.69 -1.75
C ILE A 66 -3.83 -4.84 -2.56
N PRO A 67 -3.86 -5.51 -3.71
CA PRO A 67 -2.68 -5.66 -4.55
C PRO A 67 -2.39 -4.36 -5.32
N HIS A 68 -1.11 -4.09 -5.56
CA HIS A 68 -0.67 -3.06 -6.51
C HIS A 68 0.67 -3.46 -7.15
N ALA A 69 1.01 -2.84 -8.28
CA ALA A 69 2.34 -2.92 -8.85
C ALA A 69 3.23 -1.83 -8.24
N HIS A 70 4.21 -2.21 -7.40
CA HIS A 70 5.19 -1.28 -6.88
C HIS A 70 6.21 -0.94 -7.95
N ILE A 71 6.48 0.36 -8.17
CA ILE A 71 7.47 0.86 -9.13
C ILE A 71 8.75 1.23 -8.38
N ASP A 72 9.91 0.73 -8.82
CA ASP A 72 11.23 1.09 -8.27
C ASP A 72 11.90 2.26 -9.03
N GLY A 73 13.11 2.66 -8.61
CA GLY A 73 13.88 3.76 -9.25
C GLY A 73 14.11 3.58 -10.76
N PRO A 74 14.56 2.40 -11.22
CA PRO A 74 14.64 2.05 -12.64
C PRO A 74 13.29 1.87 -13.37
N LYS A 75 12.15 2.00 -12.69
CA LYS A 75 10.79 1.77 -13.20
C LYS A 75 10.43 0.31 -13.45
N ASN A 76 11.10 -0.64 -12.79
CA ASN A 76 10.63 -2.02 -12.76
C ASN A 76 9.39 -2.12 -11.88
N GLU A 77 8.47 -2.99 -12.30
CA GLU A 77 7.27 -3.30 -11.53
C GLU A 77 7.42 -4.63 -10.81
N SER A 78 6.99 -4.65 -9.56
CA SER A 78 6.91 -5.86 -8.75
C SER A 78 5.55 -5.96 -8.07
N PRO A 79 4.94 -7.16 -8.00
CA PRO A 79 3.72 -7.36 -7.21
C PRO A 79 3.96 -7.00 -5.74
N PHE A 80 3.09 -6.16 -5.19
CA PHE A 80 3.17 -5.74 -3.80
C PHE A 80 1.76 -5.53 -3.21
N TYR A 81 1.69 -5.26 -1.91
CA TYR A 81 0.45 -5.09 -1.18
C TYR A 81 0.40 -3.76 -0.43
N ALA A 82 -0.78 -3.17 -0.41
CA ALA A 82 -1.13 -2.06 0.46
C ALA A 82 -2.22 -2.50 1.43
N PHE A 83 -2.33 -1.79 2.56
CA PHE A 83 -3.27 -2.10 3.62
C PHE A 83 -4.27 -0.97 3.79
N VAL A 84 -5.53 -1.25 3.51
CA VAL A 84 -6.65 -0.39 3.90
C VAL A 84 -6.89 -0.62 5.39
N THR A 85 -6.50 0.35 6.21
CA THR A 85 -6.57 0.28 7.68
C THR A 85 -7.80 0.96 8.26
N PHE A 86 -8.48 1.77 7.43
CA PHE A 86 -9.71 2.46 7.76
C PHE A 86 -10.58 2.57 6.53
N ARG A 87 -11.88 2.33 6.70
CA ARG A 87 -12.92 2.56 5.70
C ARG A 87 -14.17 3.08 6.38
N TYR A 88 -14.70 4.22 5.93
CA TYR A 88 -15.96 4.77 6.41
C TYR A 88 -16.82 5.28 5.24
N ARG A 89 -18.03 4.74 5.11
CA ARG A 89 -18.97 5.15 4.07
C ARG A 89 -19.86 6.29 4.56
N ALA A 90 -19.73 7.45 3.92
CA ALA A 90 -20.68 8.55 4.03
C ALA A 90 -21.78 8.39 2.96
N ARG A 91 -22.67 9.40 2.84
CA ARG A 91 -23.80 9.35 1.90
C ARG A 91 -23.35 9.30 0.44
N ASP A 92 -22.42 10.18 0.07
CA ASP A 92 -22.00 10.48 -1.31
C ASP A 92 -20.51 10.21 -1.56
N TYR A 93 -19.79 9.64 -0.59
CA TYR A 93 -18.38 9.29 -0.71
C TYR A 93 -17.96 8.27 0.36
N ILE A 94 -16.78 7.66 0.19
CA ILE A 94 -16.14 6.77 1.16
C ILE A 94 -14.76 7.32 1.52
N LYS A 95 -14.43 7.29 2.82
CA LYS A 95 -13.13 7.67 3.37
C LYS A 95 -12.26 6.43 3.55
N TYR A 96 -10.98 6.55 3.24
CA TYR A 96 -10.00 5.49 3.41
C TYR A 96 -8.72 6.00 4.06
N GLN A 97 -8.07 5.13 4.85
CA GLN A 97 -6.63 5.21 5.10
C GLN A 97 -5.98 4.01 4.43
N VAL A 98 -4.93 4.26 3.64
CA VAL A 98 -4.20 3.24 2.90
C VAL A 98 -2.72 3.34 3.22
N SER A 99 -2.18 2.32 3.88
CA SER A 99 -0.77 2.22 4.26
C SER A 99 0.00 1.39 3.25
N TYR A 100 1.13 1.91 2.76
CA TYR A 100 1.96 1.27 1.73
C TYR A 100 3.41 1.75 1.78
N LEU A 101 4.28 1.05 1.05
CA LEU A 101 5.68 1.43 0.90
C LEU A 101 5.85 2.39 -0.29
N SER A 102 6.38 3.60 -0.03
CA SER A 102 6.52 4.65 -1.04
C SER A 102 7.68 4.40 -1.98
N CYS A 103 8.88 4.52 -1.44
CA CYS A 103 10.13 4.38 -2.14
C CYS A 103 10.81 3.13 -1.61
N THR A 104 11.70 2.54 -2.40
CA THR A 104 12.60 1.46 -1.96
C THR A 104 14.07 1.81 -2.23
N CYS A 105 14.32 3.03 -2.70
CA CYS A 105 15.66 3.49 -3.09
C CYS A 105 16.54 3.91 -1.89
N ARG A 106 15.95 3.99 -0.70
CA ARG A 106 16.65 4.34 0.54
C ARG A 106 16.38 3.29 1.61
N GLU A 107 17.32 3.17 2.53
CA GLU A 107 17.21 2.29 3.69
C GLU A 107 15.97 2.59 4.55
N ALA A 108 15.43 1.55 5.17
CA ALA A 108 14.20 1.63 5.97
C ALA A 108 14.30 2.57 7.18
N SER A 109 15.51 2.91 7.63
CA SER A 109 15.76 3.89 8.71
C SER A 109 15.28 5.31 8.38
N VAL A 110 15.14 5.63 7.09
CA VAL A 110 14.72 6.96 6.60
C VAL A 110 13.57 6.87 5.61
N ASN A 111 12.91 5.72 5.53
CA ASN A 111 11.88 5.42 4.54
C ASN A 111 10.88 4.44 5.16
N MET A 112 9.94 5.03 5.90
CA MET A 112 8.86 4.36 6.59
C MET A 112 7.70 4.07 5.61
N TRP A 113 6.78 3.22 6.05
CA TRP A 113 5.51 3.08 5.36
C TRP A 113 4.71 4.37 5.47
N GLN A 114 4.16 4.83 4.35
CA GLN A 114 3.30 6.01 4.33
C GLN A 114 1.84 5.62 4.40
N THR A 115 1.02 6.51 4.94
CA THR A 115 -0.43 6.35 5.02
C THR A 115 -1.10 7.49 4.26
N MET A 116 -1.78 7.14 3.17
CA MET A 116 -2.59 8.07 2.40
C MET A 116 -4.02 8.10 2.95
N TYR A 117 -4.49 9.28 3.32
CA TYR A 117 -5.91 9.54 3.53
C TYR A 117 -6.55 9.95 2.21
N VAL A 118 -7.62 9.27 1.81
CA VAL A 118 -8.33 9.59 0.56
C VAL A 118 -9.84 9.49 0.73
N GLU A 119 -10.56 10.42 0.10
CA GLU A 119 -12.01 10.40 -0.03
C GLU A 119 -12.39 10.21 -1.50
N LEU A 120 -13.18 9.18 -1.79
CA LEU A 120 -13.64 8.85 -3.15
C LEU A 120 -15.15 8.96 -3.24
N THR A 121 -15.65 9.64 -4.28
CA THR A 121 -17.09 9.88 -4.46
C THR A 121 -17.86 8.63 -4.83
N LEU A 122 -19.13 8.57 -4.44
CA LEU A 122 -20.14 7.63 -4.95
C LEU A 122 -20.99 8.36 -6.02
N PRO A 123 -20.62 8.31 -7.32
CA PRO A 123 -21.27 9.10 -8.35
C PRO A 123 -22.69 8.61 -8.65
N GLU A 124 -23.62 9.52 -8.96
CA GLU A 124 -25.03 9.17 -9.29
C GLU A 124 -25.13 8.20 -10.49
N SER A 125 -24.17 8.25 -11.42
CA SER A 125 -24.12 7.36 -12.58
C SER A 125 -23.89 5.90 -12.20
N LYS A 126 -23.37 5.64 -10.97
CA LYS A 126 -22.92 4.32 -10.50
C LYS A 126 -21.89 3.65 -11.40
N ASN A 127 -21.24 4.41 -12.27
CA ASN A 127 -20.14 3.93 -13.07
C ASN A 127 -18.84 4.13 -12.26
N PRO A 128 -18.06 3.06 -11.99
CA PRO A 128 -16.76 3.18 -11.33
C PRO A 128 -15.80 4.15 -12.02
N ASP A 129 -15.87 4.30 -13.34
CA ASP A 129 -15.03 5.22 -14.11
C ASP A 129 -15.26 6.70 -13.73
N ASP A 130 -16.47 7.02 -13.24
CA ASP A 130 -16.88 8.38 -12.87
C ASP A 130 -16.52 8.75 -11.42
N VAL A 131 -15.95 7.81 -10.65
CA VAL A 131 -15.48 8.05 -9.28
C VAL A 131 -14.41 9.13 -9.29
N LYS A 132 -14.54 10.14 -8.44
CA LYS A 132 -13.58 11.24 -8.32
C LYS A 132 -12.88 11.24 -6.99
N ILE A 133 -11.63 11.70 -7.00
CA ILE A 133 -10.89 12.04 -5.79
C ILE A 133 -11.51 13.31 -5.22
N LYS A 134 -12.19 13.22 -4.08
CA LYS A 134 -12.75 14.38 -3.37
C LYS A 134 -11.67 15.08 -2.56
N TYR A 135 -10.83 14.30 -1.89
CA TYR A 135 -9.75 14.78 -1.05
C TYR A 135 -8.65 13.72 -0.95
N ILE A 136 -7.40 14.16 -0.87
CA ILE A 136 -6.22 13.31 -0.65
C ILE A 136 -5.23 14.08 0.24
N SER A 137 -4.61 13.38 1.19
CA SER A 137 -3.67 13.99 2.13
C SER A 137 -2.78 12.94 2.80
N PHE A 138 -1.56 13.34 3.15
CA PHE A 138 -0.67 12.59 4.04
C PHE A 138 -0.54 13.27 5.40
N ASP A 139 -1.39 14.27 5.68
CA ASP A 139 -1.47 15.03 6.93
C ASP A 139 -2.86 14.91 7.55
N LYS A 140 -3.64 16.00 7.49
CA LYS A 140 -4.95 16.12 8.09
C LYS A 140 -6.01 15.46 7.20
N ASP A 141 -7.10 15.06 7.82
CA ASP A 141 -8.33 14.73 7.11
C ASP A 141 -8.98 15.97 6.49
N SER A 142 -10.03 15.77 5.68
CA SER A 142 -10.73 16.84 4.97
C SER A 142 -11.36 17.90 5.88
N THR A 143 -11.56 17.57 7.17
CA THR A 143 -12.10 18.50 8.17
C THR A 143 -11.02 19.34 8.85
N GLY A 144 -9.74 18.96 8.71
CA GLY A 144 -8.62 19.61 9.38
C GLY A 144 -8.45 19.20 10.85
N HIS A 145 -9.36 18.39 11.42
CA HIS A 145 -9.35 18.05 12.84
C HIS A 145 -8.38 16.91 13.18
N TYR A 146 -8.31 15.86 12.34
CA TYR A 146 -7.57 14.65 12.65
C TYR A 146 -6.36 14.48 11.75
N ASN A 147 -5.30 13.84 12.24
CA ASN A 147 -4.23 13.34 11.37
C ASN A 147 -4.76 12.11 10.64
N GLY A 148 -5.16 12.30 9.38
CA GLY A 148 -5.71 11.25 8.52
C GLY A 148 -4.61 10.44 7.85
N GLY A 149 -3.45 11.05 7.57
CA GLY A 149 -2.34 10.41 6.87
C GLY A 149 -1.02 10.54 7.61
N HIS A 150 0.01 9.98 6.98
CA HIS A 150 1.40 10.08 7.41
C HIS A 150 2.32 10.02 6.18
N TRP A 151 3.16 11.03 6.00
CA TRP A 151 4.26 10.98 5.03
C TRP A 151 5.39 10.10 5.57
N GLY A 152 5.67 9.00 4.87
CA GLY A 152 6.64 7.98 5.29
C GLY A 152 7.96 8.00 4.53
N ASP A 153 8.03 8.61 3.35
CA ASP A 153 9.30 8.78 2.63
C ASP A 153 10.20 9.76 3.38
N SER A 154 11.49 9.69 3.09
CA SER A 154 12.50 10.62 3.57
C SER A 154 12.09 12.07 3.35
N ASP A 155 12.36 12.93 4.33
CA ASP A 155 12.16 14.38 4.21
C ASP A 155 13.39 15.08 4.83
N PRO A 156 14.28 15.69 4.03
CA PRO A 156 14.18 15.84 2.58
C PRO A 156 14.45 14.55 1.80
N MET A 157 13.80 14.46 0.65
CA MET A 157 14.06 13.49 -0.42
C MET A 157 15.37 13.83 -1.17
N PRO A 158 15.90 12.91 -1.99
CA PRO A 158 17.04 13.21 -2.84
C PRO A 158 16.86 14.49 -3.66
N LEU A 159 17.96 15.20 -3.88
CA LEU A 159 18.00 16.53 -4.53
C LEU A 159 17.29 17.66 -3.75
N GLY A 160 16.94 17.45 -2.47
CA GLY A 160 16.40 18.48 -1.59
C GLY A 160 14.91 18.71 -1.72
N GLN A 161 14.19 17.81 -2.40
CA GLN A 161 12.73 17.88 -2.48
C GLN A 161 12.10 17.60 -1.12
N THR A 162 11.02 18.31 -0.79
CA THR A 162 10.36 18.22 0.51
C THR A 162 8.96 17.67 0.36
N TYR A 163 8.41 17.15 1.46
CA TYR A 163 7.00 16.80 1.49
C TYR A 163 6.10 18.03 1.23
N GLU A 164 6.49 19.22 1.66
CA GLU A 164 5.71 20.44 1.40
C GLU A 164 5.58 20.73 -0.11
N LEU A 165 6.62 20.48 -0.90
CA LEU A 165 6.54 20.58 -2.36
C LEU A 165 5.57 19.55 -2.95
N TYR A 166 5.62 18.30 -2.47
CA TYR A 166 4.66 17.27 -2.85
C TYR A 166 3.23 17.67 -2.55
N LYS A 167 2.99 18.12 -1.32
CA LYS A 167 1.68 18.53 -0.84
C LYS A 167 1.11 19.68 -1.65
N THR A 168 1.92 20.70 -1.92
CA THR A 168 1.48 21.94 -2.57
C THR A 168 1.34 21.81 -4.09
N GLU A 169 2.23 21.06 -4.75
CA GLU A 169 2.24 20.96 -6.21
C GLU A 169 1.62 19.65 -6.73
N TYR A 170 2.06 18.50 -6.20
CA TYR A 170 1.74 17.18 -6.75
C TYR A 170 0.45 16.57 -6.19
N ILE A 171 0.33 16.45 -4.87
CA ILE A 171 -0.86 15.88 -4.21
C ILE A 171 -2.10 16.73 -4.50
N SER A 172 -1.94 18.05 -4.55
CA SER A 172 -3.02 19.01 -4.86
C SER A 172 -3.53 18.95 -6.30
N PHE A 173 -2.84 18.23 -7.21
CA PHE A 173 -3.26 18.02 -8.60
C PHE A 173 -4.43 17.02 -8.74
N PHE A 174 -4.48 16.02 -7.85
CA PHE A 174 -5.38 14.88 -7.96
C PHE A 174 -6.85 15.15 -7.64
N PRO A 175 -7.22 16.04 -6.69
CA PRO A 175 -8.62 16.33 -6.43
C PRO A 175 -9.41 16.68 -7.70
N LYS A 176 -10.64 16.15 -7.78
CA LYS A 176 -11.60 16.24 -8.90
C LYS A 176 -11.27 15.40 -10.14
N LYS A 177 -10.09 14.79 -10.23
CA LYS A 177 -9.77 13.82 -11.29
C LYS A 177 -10.60 12.56 -11.09
N ASP A 178 -11.12 12.01 -12.19
CA ASP A 178 -11.92 10.79 -12.18
C ASP A 178 -11.07 9.54 -12.33
N SER A 179 -11.66 8.40 -12.00
CA SER A 179 -11.01 7.09 -11.99
C SER A 179 -10.48 6.75 -13.38
N LYS A 180 -11.24 7.04 -14.44
CA LYS A 180 -10.80 6.83 -15.81
C LYS A 180 -9.51 7.58 -16.15
N TYR A 181 -9.43 8.85 -15.77
CA TYR A 181 -8.21 9.64 -15.97
C TYR A 181 -7.06 9.09 -15.12
N ILE A 182 -7.29 8.79 -13.85
CA ILE A 182 -6.23 8.29 -12.97
C ILE A 182 -5.66 6.96 -13.47
N HIS A 183 -6.50 6.04 -13.93
CA HIS A 183 -6.09 4.79 -14.57
C HIS A 183 -5.37 4.95 -15.91
N SER A 184 -5.49 6.11 -16.56
CA SER A 184 -4.73 6.41 -17.78
C SER A 184 -3.26 6.78 -17.52
N LEU A 185 -2.91 7.11 -16.27
CA LEU A 185 -1.55 7.45 -15.85
C LEU A 185 -0.82 6.19 -15.37
N ASN A 186 0.30 5.82 -15.98
CA ASN A 186 1.20 4.79 -15.46
C ASN A 186 2.25 5.38 -14.54
N THR A 187 2.80 6.53 -14.92
CA THR A 187 3.82 7.26 -14.15
C THR A 187 3.51 8.75 -14.15
N ILE A 188 4.29 9.52 -13.40
CA ILE A 188 4.25 10.99 -13.46
C ILE A 188 4.50 11.56 -14.86
N ASP A 189 5.20 10.82 -15.72
CA ASP A 189 5.56 11.28 -17.06
C ASP A 189 4.33 11.31 -18.00
N ASP A 190 3.27 10.59 -17.65
CA ASP A 190 2.00 10.60 -18.39
C ASP A 190 1.14 11.85 -18.08
N ILE A 191 1.49 12.60 -17.03
CA ILE A 191 0.81 13.85 -16.69
C ILE A 191 1.29 14.93 -17.66
N LYS A 192 0.34 15.52 -18.40
CA LYS A 192 0.65 16.63 -19.31
C LYS A 192 0.89 17.91 -18.52
N VAL A 193 1.88 18.69 -18.95
CA VAL A 193 2.25 19.96 -18.31
C VAL A 193 1.06 20.94 -18.30
N GLU A 194 0.31 21.02 -19.39
CA GLU A 194 -0.86 21.91 -19.49
C GLU A 194 -1.93 21.54 -18.47
N GLU A 195 -2.10 20.25 -18.20
CA GLU A 195 -3.05 19.74 -17.21
C GLU A 195 -2.51 19.97 -15.79
N TYR A 196 -1.22 19.77 -15.56
CA TYR A 196 -0.56 19.99 -14.27
C TYR A 196 -0.57 21.46 -13.84
N GLN A 197 -0.46 22.37 -14.80
CA GLN A 197 -0.50 23.82 -14.60
C GLN A 197 -1.91 24.41 -14.63
N ALA A 198 -2.93 23.60 -14.93
CA ALA A 198 -4.31 24.06 -14.98
C ALA A 198 -4.84 24.38 -13.57
N GLY A 199 -5.33 25.61 -13.39
CA GLY A 199 -5.94 26.06 -12.14
C GLY A 199 -5.24 27.29 -11.55
N GLU A 200 -5.90 27.90 -10.56
CA GLU A 200 -5.38 29.09 -9.90
C GLU A 200 -4.08 28.78 -9.14
N GLY A 201 -3.05 29.60 -9.36
CA GLY A 201 -1.76 29.49 -8.67
C GLY A 201 -0.80 28.40 -9.20
N ARG A 202 -1.19 27.60 -10.21
CA ARG A 202 -0.40 26.46 -10.70
C ARG A 202 0.47 26.75 -11.93
N GLY A 203 0.38 27.94 -12.52
CA GLY A 203 1.01 28.28 -13.80
C GLY A 203 2.54 28.16 -13.85
N ASN A 204 3.22 28.14 -12.69
CA ASN A 204 4.68 28.02 -12.60
C ASN A 204 5.14 26.62 -12.16
N TYR A 205 4.23 25.68 -11.89
CA TYR A 205 4.60 24.34 -11.42
C TYR A 205 5.16 23.50 -12.57
N THR A 206 6.14 22.66 -12.25
CA THR A 206 6.79 21.77 -13.23
C THR A 206 6.90 20.37 -12.67
N ILE A 207 6.64 19.35 -13.50
CA ILE A 207 6.77 17.95 -13.09
C ILE A 207 8.24 17.61 -12.80
N ASP A 208 9.17 18.24 -13.52
CA ASP A 208 10.61 18.11 -13.32
C ASP A 208 11.07 18.45 -11.90
N ALA A 209 10.31 19.25 -11.15
CA ALA A 209 10.56 19.51 -9.74
C ALA A 209 10.58 18.22 -8.90
N LEU A 210 9.95 17.13 -9.37
CA LEU A 210 9.90 15.83 -8.69
C LEU A 210 10.99 14.85 -9.14
N SER A 211 11.95 15.25 -9.98
CA SER A 211 12.96 14.36 -10.55
C SER A 211 13.79 13.57 -9.50
N GLY A 212 13.96 14.13 -8.29
CA GLY A 212 14.65 13.47 -7.17
C GLY A 212 13.76 12.54 -6.32
N ALA A 213 12.48 12.45 -6.64
CA ALA A 213 11.46 11.81 -5.82
C ALA A 213 10.45 10.99 -6.64
N SER A 214 10.68 10.79 -7.94
CA SER A 214 9.72 10.20 -8.89
C SER A 214 9.12 8.85 -8.46
N VAL A 215 9.88 8.04 -7.71
CA VAL A 215 9.41 6.75 -7.17
C VAL A 215 8.20 6.92 -6.26
N SER A 216 8.25 7.88 -5.33
CA SER A 216 7.13 8.16 -4.43
C SER A 216 5.93 8.71 -5.20
N ALA A 217 6.16 9.58 -6.18
CA ALA A 217 5.10 10.08 -7.03
C ALA A 217 4.42 8.99 -7.86
N ASN A 218 5.19 8.06 -8.43
CA ASN A 218 4.68 6.92 -9.20
C ASN A 218 3.88 5.96 -8.31
N ASN A 219 4.37 5.65 -7.11
CA ASN A 219 3.65 4.76 -6.20
C ASN A 219 2.36 5.39 -5.65
N ILE A 220 2.27 6.73 -5.53
CA ILE A 220 0.98 7.41 -5.27
C ILE A 220 -0.03 7.09 -6.38
N ILE A 221 0.37 7.15 -7.65
CA ILE A 221 -0.52 6.79 -8.79
C ILE A 221 -0.96 5.32 -8.68
N ARG A 222 -0.03 4.40 -8.40
CA ARG A 222 -0.32 2.97 -8.25
C ARG A 222 -1.28 2.67 -7.10
N ILE A 223 -1.14 3.34 -5.98
CA ILE A 223 -2.10 3.20 -4.87
C ILE A 223 -3.45 3.82 -5.21
N LEU A 224 -3.47 4.93 -5.96
CA LEU A 224 -4.72 5.49 -6.43
C LEU A 224 -5.47 4.54 -7.36
N HIS A 225 -4.79 3.81 -8.25
CA HIS A 225 -5.40 2.71 -9.02
C HIS A 225 -6.03 1.67 -8.09
N SER A 226 -5.23 1.08 -7.22
CA SER A 226 -5.68 -0.02 -6.36
C SER A 226 -6.81 0.37 -5.40
N ILE A 227 -6.79 1.59 -4.84
CA ILE A 227 -7.86 2.03 -3.95
C ILE A 227 -9.14 2.36 -4.73
N MET A 228 -9.04 2.83 -5.98
CA MET A 228 -10.20 3.03 -6.85
C MET A 228 -10.80 1.70 -7.31
N ASP A 229 -9.97 0.71 -7.63
CA ASP A 229 -10.42 -0.65 -7.93
C ASP A 229 -11.12 -1.28 -6.72
N TYR A 230 -10.54 -1.13 -5.52
CA TYR A 230 -11.18 -1.58 -4.29
C TYR A 230 -12.49 -0.82 -4.00
N HIS A 231 -12.53 0.48 -4.27
CA HIS A 231 -13.73 1.30 -4.11
C HIS A 231 -14.85 0.84 -5.06
N ALA A 232 -14.52 0.48 -6.30
CA ALA A 232 -15.47 -0.03 -7.30
C ALA A 232 -16.16 -1.34 -6.89
N GLN A 233 -15.59 -2.09 -5.94
CA GLN A 233 -16.19 -3.32 -5.40
C GLN A 233 -17.30 -3.06 -4.38
N ASP A 234 -17.51 -1.81 -3.95
CA ASP A 234 -18.57 -1.43 -3.03
C ASP A 234 -19.96 -1.77 -3.60
N GLU A 235 -20.87 -2.24 -2.73
CA GLU A 235 -22.26 -2.57 -3.08
C GLU A 235 -23.01 -1.43 -3.79
N PHE A 236 -22.59 -0.18 -3.62
CA PHE A 236 -23.11 0.96 -4.36
C PHE A 236 -23.06 0.77 -5.88
N PHE A 237 -21.99 0.18 -6.41
CA PHE A 237 -21.75 0.01 -7.85
C PHE A 237 -22.40 -1.25 -8.43
N LYS A 238 -22.96 -2.13 -7.60
CA LYS A 238 -23.54 -3.41 -8.03
C LYS A 238 -25.01 -3.34 -8.47
N ASN A 239 -25.61 -2.14 -8.45
CA ASN A 239 -27.07 -1.93 -8.63
C ASN A 239 -27.42 -1.03 -9.80
#